data_AF-A0A6A2ZMB1-F1
#
_entry.id   AF-A0A6A2ZMB1-F1
#
_cell.length_a   1.000
_cell.length_b   1.000
_cell.length_c   1.000
_cell.angle_alpha   90.00
_cell.angle_beta   90.00
_cell.angle_gamma   90.00
#
_symmetry.space_group_name_H-M   'P 1'
#
loop_
_entity.id
_entity.type
_entity.pdbx_description
1 polymer ?
#
loop_
_entity_poly.entity_id
_entity_poly.type
_entity_poly.pdbx_seq_one_letter_code
_entity_poly.pdbx_strand_id
1 'polypeptide(L)'
;MKLQRLPRDNVILVIMSGGGLDVLFAKNKKKISSTLWVGYPGEAGGADIADVIFGYYNSSGRLPMTWYPQSYLQNIPKTNMYKRPDPSKGYPRRTYRFYTGKIVYTFGDALSYSKFIHKLVKYLKVRNMGRYDGSHTVLLFATPPSVHNSPRKHLVGFEKVSLSGRSETSVRFKVDVCKDLSVVDELGSRKVALGQYVLHVGNLKHTLSLRI
;
A
#
# COMPACT_ATOMS: atom_id res chain seq x y z
N MET A 1 26.06 14.06 -23.60
CA MET A 1 25.02 14.33 -22.58
C MET A 1 24.38 15.68 -22.88
N LYS A 2 23.12 15.73 -23.36
CA LYS A 2 22.40 17.00 -23.60
C LYS A 2 21.52 17.29 -22.39
N LEU A 3 21.86 18.34 -21.63
CA LEU A 3 21.02 18.86 -20.54
C LEU A 3 20.00 19.82 -21.13
N GLN A 4 18.75 19.38 -21.28
CA GLN A 4 17.65 20.27 -21.61
C GLN A 4 17.13 20.90 -20.31
N ARG A 5 17.07 22.23 -20.28
CA ARG A 5 16.57 23.00 -19.14
C ARG A 5 15.06 22.77 -19.02
N LEU A 6 14.62 22.02 -18.00
CA LEU A 6 13.19 21.86 -17.69
C LEU A 6 12.60 23.22 -17.26
N PRO A 7 11.34 23.53 -17.60
CA PRO A 7 10.66 24.76 -17.17
C PRO A 7 10.74 24.91 -15.65
N ARG A 8 11.05 26.12 -15.17
CA ARG A 8 11.46 26.43 -13.79
C ARG A 8 10.38 26.23 -12.70
N ASP A 9 9.21 25.69 -13.04
CA ASP A 9 8.03 25.74 -12.16
C ASP A 9 7.61 24.40 -11.56
N ASN A 10 8.10 23.26 -12.07
CA ASN A 10 7.72 21.92 -11.60
C ASN A 10 8.95 21.10 -11.17
N VAL A 11 9.03 20.77 -9.88
CA VAL A 11 10.09 19.92 -9.32
C VAL A 11 9.56 18.50 -9.12
N ILE A 12 10.30 17.52 -9.61
CA ILE A 12 10.08 16.09 -9.29
C ILE A 12 11.06 15.71 -8.18
N LEU A 13 10.53 15.25 -7.04
CA LEU A 13 11.34 14.76 -5.93
C LEU A 13 11.58 13.26 -6.09
N VAL A 14 12.83 12.87 -6.34
CA VAL A 14 13.24 11.46 -6.35
C VAL A 14 13.86 11.11 -5.00
N ILE A 15 13.33 10.08 -4.33
CA ILE A 15 13.78 9.63 -3.01
C ILE A 15 14.43 8.26 -3.15
N MET A 16 15.74 8.22 -2.91
CA MET A 16 16.54 7.00 -2.88
C MET A 16 16.81 6.63 -1.42
N SER A 17 16.11 5.63 -0.90
CA SER A 17 16.27 5.16 0.48
C SER A 17 15.71 3.76 0.65
N GLY A 18 16.29 2.96 1.56
CA GLY A 18 15.67 1.70 1.96
C GLY A 18 14.41 1.91 2.81
N GLY A 19 14.54 2.68 3.89
CA GLY A 19 13.43 3.00 4.80
C GLY A 19 12.60 4.19 4.35
N GLY A 20 11.43 4.35 4.98
CA GLY A 20 10.59 5.53 4.79
C GLY A 20 11.15 6.79 5.45
N LEU A 21 10.90 7.94 4.85
CA LEU A 21 11.34 9.25 5.33
C LEU A 21 10.15 10.14 5.68
N ASP A 22 10.28 11.00 6.68
CA ASP A 22 9.28 12.03 6.94
C ASP A 22 9.41 13.17 5.93
N VAL A 23 8.68 13.03 4.82
CA VAL A 23 8.61 14.02 3.74
C VAL A 23 7.30 14.79 3.72
N LEU A 24 6.68 15.00 4.89
CA LEU A 24 5.45 15.81 4.98
C LEU A 24 5.63 17.21 4.40
N PHE A 25 6.83 17.79 4.51
CA PHE A 25 7.14 19.08 3.90
C PHE A 25 6.96 19.05 2.37
N ALA A 26 7.27 17.93 1.72
CA ALA A 26 7.21 17.81 0.27
C ALA A 26 5.76 17.65 -0.20
N LYS A 27 4.96 16.88 0.54
CA LYS A 27 3.54 16.64 0.26
C LYS A 27 2.70 17.92 0.23
N ASN A 28 3.09 18.93 1.02
CA ASN A 28 2.34 20.18 1.16
C ASN A 28 2.89 21.33 0.29
N LYS A 29 4.01 21.14 -0.42
CA LYS A 29 4.63 22.18 -1.23
C LYS A 29 4.14 22.13 -2.67
N LYS A 30 3.40 23.16 -3.10
CA LYS A 30 2.87 23.28 -4.48
C LYS A 30 3.92 23.19 -5.59
N LYS A 31 5.19 23.54 -5.32
CA LYS A 31 6.30 23.46 -6.29
C LYS A 31 6.77 22.03 -6.56
N ILE A 32 6.47 21.08 -5.68
CA ILE A 32 6.81 19.66 -5.85
C ILE A 32 5.60 18.98 -6.48
N SER A 33 5.69 18.76 -7.78
CA SER A 33 4.56 18.28 -8.60
C SER A 33 4.39 16.76 -8.50
N SER A 34 5.48 16.04 -8.20
CA SER A 34 5.49 14.59 -8.04
C SER A 34 6.61 14.12 -7.12
N THR A 35 6.38 13.00 -6.44
CA THR A 35 7.37 12.33 -5.60
C THR A 35 7.50 10.87 -6.06
N LEU A 36 8.72 10.43 -6.34
CA LEU A 36 9.05 9.07 -6.75
C LEU A 36 9.99 8.44 -5.72
N TRP A 37 9.58 7.32 -5.11
CA TRP A 37 10.47 6.52 -4.27
C TRP A 37 11.00 5.32 -5.08
N VAL A 38 12.31 5.16 -5.09
CA VAL A 38 13.00 4.21 -5.99
C VAL A 38 13.80 3.15 -5.25
N GLY A 39 13.78 3.14 -3.91
CA GLY A 39 14.58 2.20 -3.13
C GLY A 39 16.07 2.30 -3.46
N TYR A 40 16.66 1.15 -3.81
CA TYR A 40 18.01 1.02 -4.37
C TYR A 40 17.89 0.36 -5.77
N PRO A 41 17.84 1.15 -6.85
CA PRO A 41 17.42 0.66 -8.17
C PRO A 41 18.51 -0.07 -8.98
N GLY A 42 19.64 -0.42 -8.36
CA GLY A 42 20.71 -1.16 -9.01
C GLY A 42 21.46 -0.38 -10.10
N GLU A 43 22.24 -1.09 -10.91
CA GLU A 43 23.14 -0.52 -11.93
C GLU A 43 22.41 0.23 -13.05
N ALA A 44 21.24 -0.26 -13.47
CA ALA A 44 20.40 0.36 -14.51
C ALA A 44 19.45 1.43 -13.95
N GLY A 45 19.51 1.71 -12.64
CA GLY A 45 18.51 2.52 -11.97
C GLY A 45 18.35 3.94 -12.51
N GLY A 46 19.41 4.55 -13.04
CA GLY A 46 19.33 5.85 -13.69
C GLY A 46 18.45 5.84 -14.95
N ALA A 47 18.55 4.78 -15.77
CA ALA A 47 17.73 4.59 -16.96
C ALA A 47 16.28 4.30 -16.59
N ASP A 48 16.04 3.39 -15.64
CA ASP A 48 14.69 3.04 -15.19
C ASP A 48 13.93 4.25 -14.59
N ILE A 49 14.64 5.10 -13.84
CA ILE A 49 14.08 6.35 -13.30
C ILE A 49 13.70 7.31 -14.43
N ALA A 50 14.57 7.45 -15.44
CA ALA A 50 14.30 8.28 -16.59
C ALA A 50 13.08 7.77 -17.38
N ASP A 51 13.00 6.46 -17.61
CA ASP A 51 11.87 5.84 -18.33
C ASP A 51 10.53 6.09 -17.64
N VAL A 52 10.51 6.02 -16.31
CA VAL A 52 9.32 6.41 -15.53
C VAL A 52 9.05 7.91 -15.70
N ILE A 53 10.02 8.77 -15.37
CA ILE A 53 9.81 10.24 -15.36
C ILE A 53 9.36 10.78 -16.73
N PHE A 54 9.94 10.27 -17.81
CA PHE A 54 9.60 10.67 -19.18
C PHE A 54 8.39 9.93 -19.76
N GLY A 55 7.81 8.99 -19.01
CA GLY A 55 6.57 8.30 -19.39
C GLY A 55 6.76 7.17 -20.39
N TYR A 56 8.00 6.74 -20.64
CA TYR A 56 8.28 5.52 -21.42
C TYR A 56 7.82 4.26 -20.69
N TYR A 57 7.71 4.31 -19.35
CA TYR A 57 7.16 3.23 -18.55
C TYR A 57 6.11 3.72 -17.53
N ASN A 58 4.96 3.04 -17.49
CA ASN A 58 3.91 3.29 -16.52
C ASN A 58 4.17 2.49 -15.23
N SER A 59 4.53 3.21 -14.16
CA SER A 59 4.87 2.59 -12.87
C SER A 59 3.67 1.89 -12.22
N SER A 60 3.96 0.75 -11.59
CA SER A 60 2.97 -0.14 -10.97
C SER A 60 3.39 -0.64 -9.57
N GLY A 61 4.52 -0.12 -9.07
CA GLY A 61 5.04 -0.43 -7.75
C GLY A 61 4.17 0.17 -6.65
N ARG A 62 4.15 -0.49 -5.49
CA ARG A 62 3.43 -0.03 -4.29
C ARG A 62 4.36 -0.04 -3.10
N LEU A 63 4.16 0.88 -2.16
CA LEU A 63 5.00 0.95 -0.97
C LEU A 63 4.89 -0.34 -0.13
N PRO A 64 6.01 -1.03 0.16
CA PRO A 64 6.03 -2.22 0.99
C PRO A 64 6.03 -1.89 2.49
N MET A 65 6.03 -0.61 2.87
CA MET A 65 6.07 -0.15 4.25
C MET A 65 5.27 1.15 4.44
N THR A 66 4.81 1.38 5.66
CA THR A 66 4.23 2.66 6.06
C THR A 66 5.34 3.66 6.37
N TRP A 67 5.22 4.87 5.86
CA TRP A 67 6.10 6.00 6.18
C TRP A 67 5.46 6.81 7.29
N TYR A 68 6.22 7.01 8.36
CA TYR A 68 5.74 7.64 9.59
C TYR A 68 6.33 9.05 9.75
N PRO A 69 5.60 9.97 10.39
CA PRO A 69 6.16 11.26 10.76
C PRO A 69 7.22 11.09 11.86
N GLN A 70 8.12 12.05 11.99
CA GLN A 70 9.15 12.05 13.04
C GLN A 70 8.55 11.90 14.45
N SER A 71 7.37 12.49 14.70
CA SER A 71 6.66 12.38 15.98
C SER A 71 6.28 10.95 16.36
N TYR A 72 6.17 10.03 15.39
CA TYR A 72 5.97 8.61 15.67
C TYR A 72 7.17 7.99 16.40
N LEU A 73 8.38 8.39 16.01
CA LEU A 73 9.63 7.86 16.58
C LEU A 73 9.89 8.36 18.00
N GLN A 74 9.31 9.51 18.37
CA GLN A 74 9.40 10.05 19.73
C GLN A 74 8.60 9.21 20.74
N ASN A 75 7.52 8.56 20.28
CA ASN A 75 6.57 7.83 21.13
C ASN A 75 6.76 6.31 21.09
N ILE A 76 7.85 5.82 20.49
CA ILE A 76 8.13 4.38 20.36
C ILE A 76 9.57 4.08 20.75
N PRO A 77 9.78 3.40 21.90
CA PRO A 77 11.05 2.75 22.18
C PRO A 77 11.35 1.75 21.06
N LYS A 78 12.49 1.90 20.40
CA LYS A 78 12.83 1.06 19.23
C LYS A 78 13.01 -0.42 19.61
N THR A 79 13.45 -0.68 20.84
CA THR A 79 13.61 -2.01 21.45
C THR A 79 12.30 -2.70 21.84
N ASN A 80 11.20 -1.95 21.97
CA ASN A 80 9.90 -2.54 22.29
C ASN A 80 9.35 -3.28 21.06
N MET A 81 9.14 -4.59 21.15
CA MET A 81 8.71 -5.41 20.01
C MET A 81 7.18 -5.56 19.84
N TYR A 82 6.38 -5.02 20.76
CA TYR A 82 4.92 -5.08 20.69
C TYR A 82 4.42 -4.44 19.38
N LYS A 83 3.46 -5.10 18.71
CA LYS A 83 2.83 -4.54 17.49
C LYS A 83 1.47 -3.90 17.78
N ARG A 84 0.77 -4.47 18.77
CA ARG A 84 -0.56 -4.06 19.25
C ARG A 84 -0.45 -2.80 20.13
N PRO A 85 -1.57 -2.10 20.37
CA PRO A 85 -1.59 -1.01 21.34
C PRO A 85 -1.29 -1.53 22.75
N ASP A 86 -0.71 -0.67 23.56
CA ASP A 86 -0.73 -0.78 25.01
C ASP A 86 -1.25 0.57 25.55
N PRO A 87 -2.57 0.69 25.79
CA PRO A 87 -3.16 1.94 26.27
C PRO A 87 -2.57 2.41 27.60
N SER A 88 -2.18 1.48 28.47
CA SER A 88 -1.62 1.80 29.78
C SER A 88 -0.26 2.52 29.69
N LYS A 89 0.48 2.26 28.60
CA LYS A 89 1.80 2.85 28.33
C LYS A 89 1.76 3.90 27.21
N GLY A 90 0.57 4.28 26.74
CA GLY A 90 0.40 5.19 25.60
C GLY A 90 1.03 4.67 24.30
N TYR A 91 1.23 3.35 24.16
CA TYR A 91 2.01 2.80 23.05
C TYR A 91 1.22 2.86 21.72
N PRO A 92 1.71 3.57 20.69
CA PRO A 92 0.90 4.03 19.57
C PRO A 92 0.64 2.97 18.48
N ARG A 93 0.92 1.69 18.74
CA ARG A 93 0.82 0.56 17.79
C ARG A 93 1.90 0.61 16.68
N ARG A 94 2.12 -0.50 15.97
CA ARG A 94 3.08 -0.57 14.84
C ARG A 94 2.46 -1.14 13.57
N THR A 95 3.08 -0.82 12.44
CA THR A 95 2.71 -1.26 11.08
C THR A 95 1.34 -0.77 10.62
N TYR A 96 1.04 -0.92 9.32
CA TYR A 96 -0.28 -0.62 8.77
C TYR A 96 -1.41 -1.46 9.40
N ARG A 97 -1.08 -2.60 10.03
CA ARG A 97 -2.05 -3.53 10.62
C ARG A 97 -2.71 -2.96 11.87
N PHE A 98 -1.97 -2.18 12.66
CA PHE A 98 -2.46 -1.71 13.96
C PHE A 98 -2.43 -0.19 14.07
N TYR A 99 -1.43 0.49 13.48
CA TYR A 99 -1.27 1.93 13.64
C TYR A 99 -2.51 2.74 13.22
N THR A 100 -2.89 3.70 14.07
CA THR A 100 -4.05 4.59 13.89
C THR A 100 -3.68 6.06 13.85
N GLY A 101 -2.42 6.42 14.09
CA GLY A 101 -1.97 7.80 14.09
C GLY A 101 -1.72 8.34 12.68
N LYS A 102 -1.05 9.49 12.64
CA LYS A 102 -0.71 10.21 11.41
C LYS A 102 0.36 9.45 10.62
N ILE A 103 0.15 9.34 9.31
CA ILE A 103 1.08 8.70 8.36
C ILE A 103 1.46 9.68 7.25
N VAL A 104 2.64 9.49 6.68
CA VAL A 104 3.10 10.26 5.49
C VAL A 104 2.55 9.60 4.23
N TYR A 105 2.88 8.31 4.07
CA TYR A 105 2.36 7.38 3.07
C TYR A 105 2.07 6.03 3.74
N THR A 106 1.00 5.36 3.33
CA THR A 106 0.61 4.06 3.88
C THR A 106 1.20 2.89 3.09
N PHE A 107 1.21 1.72 3.72
CA PHE A 107 1.50 0.47 3.04
C PHE A 107 0.52 0.28 1.86
N GLY A 108 1.07 0.00 0.68
CA GLY A 108 0.31 -0.18 -0.54
C GLY A 108 0.02 1.10 -1.31
N ASP A 109 0.40 2.28 -0.82
CA ASP A 109 0.27 3.53 -1.57
C ASP A 109 1.06 3.46 -2.88
N ALA A 110 0.45 4.00 -3.93
CA ALA A 110 1.02 4.06 -5.28
C ALA A 110 0.23 5.03 -6.15
N LEU A 111 0.87 5.45 -7.23
CA LEU A 111 0.27 6.18 -8.34
C LEU A 111 0.59 5.44 -9.64
N SER A 112 -0.13 5.76 -10.70
CA SER A 112 0.09 5.26 -12.05
C SER A 112 -0.23 6.39 -13.03
N TYR A 113 0.38 6.37 -14.22
CA TYR A 113 0.00 7.25 -15.33
C TYR A 113 -1.35 6.88 -15.96
N SER A 114 -1.95 5.76 -15.53
CA SER A 114 -3.30 5.39 -15.89
C SER A 114 -4.23 5.30 -14.67
N LYS A 115 -5.53 5.35 -14.92
CA LYS A 115 -6.59 5.14 -13.93
C LYS A 115 -7.15 3.73 -14.06
N PHE A 116 -7.03 2.93 -13.02
CA PHE A 116 -7.62 1.60 -12.96
C PHE A 116 -8.89 1.61 -12.12
N ILE A 117 -9.97 1.00 -12.63
CA ILE A 117 -11.23 0.83 -11.91
C ILE A 117 -11.39 -0.64 -11.52
N HIS A 118 -11.79 -0.86 -10.27
CA HIS A 118 -12.09 -2.17 -9.71
C HIS A 118 -13.60 -2.35 -9.59
N LYS A 119 -14.13 -3.47 -10.10
CA LYS A 119 -15.53 -3.85 -9.92
C LYS A 119 -15.60 -5.26 -9.36
N LEU A 120 -16.28 -5.43 -8.23
CA LEU A 120 -16.54 -6.75 -7.69
C LEU A 120 -17.71 -7.40 -8.44
N VAL A 121 -17.46 -8.56 -9.03
CA VAL A 121 -18.48 -9.49 -9.51
C VAL A 121 -18.18 -10.85 -8.85
N LYS A 122 -18.48 -11.99 -9.48
CA LYS A 122 -18.00 -13.32 -9.04
C LYS A 122 -16.46 -13.37 -8.90
N TYR A 123 -15.76 -12.49 -9.60
CA TYR A 123 -14.32 -12.23 -9.53
C TYR A 123 -14.07 -10.73 -9.59
N LEU A 124 -12.84 -10.29 -9.30
CA LEU A 124 -12.47 -8.87 -9.36
C LEU A 124 -12.20 -8.48 -10.81
N LYS A 125 -12.99 -7.59 -11.39
CA LYS A 125 -12.68 -6.99 -12.69
C LYS A 125 -11.77 -5.77 -12.50
N VAL A 126 -10.71 -5.70 -13.30
CA VAL A 126 -9.76 -4.59 -13.33
C VAL A 126 -9.74 -4.01 -14.73
N ARG A 127 -10.13 -2.74 -14.87
CA ARG A 127 -10.15 -2.04 -16.16
C ARG A 127 -9.17 -0.90 -16.19
N ASN A 128 -8.33 -0.86 -17.23
CA ASN A 128 -7.47 0.27 -17.55
C ASN A 128 -8.29 1.34 -18.27
N MET A 129 -8.51 2.50 -17.64
CA MET A 129 -9.23 3.63 -18.24
C MET A 129 -8.32 4.61 -18.98
N GLY A 130 -7.00 4.43 -18.91
CA GLY A 130 -6.04 5.26 -19.63
C GLY A 130 -5.91 4.87 -21.10
N ARG A 131 -5.21 5.73 -21.84
CA ARG A 131 -4.83 5.47 -23.24
C ARG A 131 -3.59 4.59 -23.36
N TYR A 132 -2.74 4.59 -22.33
CA TYR A 132 -1.48 3.88 -22.33
C TYR A 132 -1.61 2.50 -21.70
N ASP A 133 -0.82 1.58 -22.24
CA ASP A 133 -0.57 0.28 -21.66
C ASP A 133 0.08 0.46 -20.29
N GLY A 134 -0.20 -0.46 -19.38
CA GLY A 134 0.30 -0.35 -18.03
C GLY A 134 0.11 -1.61 -17.22
N SER A 135 1.00 -1.77 -16.26
CA SER A 135 0.81 -2.78 -15.23
C SER A 135 0.07 -2.18 -14.03
N HIS A 136 -0.67 -2.99 -13.30
CA HIS A 136 -1.36 -2.60 -12.08
C HIS A 136 -1.25 -3.70 -11.04
N THR A 137 -0.75 -3.35 -9.86
CA THR A 137 -0.69 -4.26 -8.71
C THR A 137 -1.98 -4.11 -7.92
N VAL A 138 -2.68 -5.22 -7.67
CA VAL A 138 -3.89 -5.32 -6.85
C VAL A 138 -3.52 -5.91 -5.50
N LEU A 139 -3.88 -5.25 -4.41
CA LEU A 139 -3.69 -5.74 -3.04
C LEU A 139 -5.05 -6.09 -2.43
N LEU A 140 -5.25 -7.34 -2.06
CA LEU A 140 -6.42 -7.82 -1.33
C LEU A 140 -6.13 -7.81 0.17
N PHE A 141 -6.94 -7.08 0.93
CA PHE A 141 -6.86 -7.03 2.38
C PHE A 141 -8.10 -7.67 3.02
N ALA A 142 -7.95 -8.14 4.25
CA ALA A 142 -9.05 -8.54 5.12
C ALA A 142 -9.03 -7.72 6.41
N THR A 143 -10.21 -7.28 6.84
CA THR A 143 -10.46 -6.75 8.19
C THR A 143 -11.27 -7.80 8.96
N PRO A 144 -10.72 -8.38 10.04
CA PRO A 144 -11.44 -9.31 10.90
C PRO A 144 -12.43 -8.58 11.83
N PRO A 145 -13.32 -9.32 12.50
CA PRO A 145 -14.07 -8.83 13.66
C PRO A 145 -13.13 -8.24 14.72
N SER A 146 -13.63 -7.25 15.47
CA SER A 146 -12.91 -6.57 16.55
C SER A 146 -12.79 -7.45 17.81
N VAL A 147 -12.04 -8.55 17.73
CA VAL A 147 -11.77 -9.48 18.83
C VAL A 147 -10.28 -9.56 19.13
N HIS A 148 -9.90 -9.85 20.37
CA HIS A 148 -8.49 -10.04 20.77
C HIS A 148 -7.55 -8.95 20.24
N ASN A 149 -7.95 -7.67 20.27
CA ASN A 149 -7.16 -6.55 19.72
C ASN A 149 -6.71 -6.72 18.26
N SER A 150 -7.53 -7.41 17.44
CA SER A 150 -7.24 -7.83 16.07
C SER A 150 -6.70 -6.69 15.17
N PRO A 151 -5.94 -7.02 14.11
CA PRO A 151 -5.48 -6.02 13.17
C PRO A 151 -6.66 -5.31 12.50
N ARG A 152 -6.51 -4.01 12.24
CA ARG A 152 -7.48 -3.20 11.48
C ARG A 152 -7.66 -3.70 10.06
N LYS A 153 -6.57 -4.20 9.49
CA LYS A 153 -6.53 -4.94 8.23
C LYS A 153 -5.21 -5.67 8.10
N HIS A 154 -5.16 -6.72 7.30
CA HIS A 154 -3.92 -7.37 6.88
C HIS A 154 -4.02 -7.78 5.41
N LEU A 155 -2.87 -7.82 4.74
CA LEU A 155 -2.78 -8.30 3.36
C LEU A 155 -3.03 -9.81 3.35
N VAL A 156 -3.94 -10.23 2.49
CA VAL A 156 -4.31 -11.64 2.24
C VAL A 156 -3.57 -12.14 1.01
N GLY A 157 -3.53 -11.33 -0.05
CA GLY A 157 -2.85 -11.67 -1.29
C GLY A 157 -2.67 -10.46 -2.18
N PHE A 158 -1.86 -10.61 -3.22
CA PHE A 158 -1.67 -9.60 -4.25
C PHE A 158 -1.48 -10.25 -5.60
N GLU A 159 -1.88 -9.53 -6.64
CA GLU A 159 -1.75 -9.96 -8.03
C GLU A 159 -1.29 -8.78 -8.88
N LYS A 160 -0.41 -9.03 -9.85
CA LYS A 160 0.03 -8.01 -10.81
C LYS A 160 -0.54 -8.36 -12.18
N VAL A 161 -1.22 -7.41 -12.80
CA VAL A 161 -1.77 -7.56 -14.15
C VAL A 161 -1.18 -6.54 -15.09
N SER A 162 -0.94 -6.93 -16.33
CA SER A 162 -0.56 -6.03 -17.42
C SER A 162 -1.74 -5.90 -18.38
N LEU A 163 -2.12 -4.65 -18.69
CA LEU A 163 -3.31 -4.32 -19.45
C LEU A 163 -2.98 -3.27 -20.49
N SER A 164 -3.37 -3.52 -21.74
CA SER A 164 -3.36 -2.47 -22.75
C SER A 164 -4.32 -1.34 -22.40
N GLY A 165 -4.10 -0.16 -22.98
CA GLY A 165 -5.00 0.98 -22.85
C GLY A 165 -6.46 0.57 -23.14
N ARG A 166 -7.40 1.08 -22.33
CA ARG A 166 -8.85 0.82 -22.47
C ARG A 166 -9.32 -0.63 -22.28
N SER A 167 -8.44 -1.57 -21.97
CA SER A 167 -8.77 -2.99 -21.79
C SER A 167 -9.19 -3.35 -20.35
N GLU A 168 -9.77 -4.54 -20.17
CA GLU A 168 -10.20 -5.10 -18.88
C GLU A 168 -9.72 -6.56 -18.74
N THR A 169 -9.39 -6.97 -17.51
CA THR A 169 -9.16 -8.38 -17.16
C THR A 169 -9.83 -8.75 -15.85
N SER A 170 -9.85 -10.05 -15.55
CA SER A 170 -10.40 -10.63 -14.32
C SER A 170 -9.29 -11.18 -13.44
N VAL A 171 -9.27 -10.76 -12.18
CA VAL A 171 -8.34 -11.22 -11.15
C VAL A 171 -9.09 -12.08 -10.15
N ARG A 172 -8.48 -13.21 -9.78
CA ARG A 172 -9.02 -14.16 -8.80
C ARG A 172 -8.02 -14.33 -7.67
N PHE A 173 -8.51 -14.25 -6.43
CA PHE A 173 -7.73 -14.55 -5.25
C PHE A 173 -8.20 -15.88 -4.68
N LYS A 174 -7.26 -16.78 -4.39
CA LYS A 174 -7.53 -17.95 -3.55
C LYS A 174 -7.35 -17.50 -2.10
N VAL A 175 -8.43 -17.54 -1.32
CA VAL A 175 -8.42 -17.16 0.10
C VAL A 175 -8.69 -18.40 0.92
N ASP A 176 -7.70 -18.82 1.70
CA ASP A 176 -7.83 -19.90 2.66
C ASP A 176 -8.38 -19.32 3.97
N VAL A 177 -9.56 -19.80 4.39
CA VAL A 177 -10.24 -19.27 5.58
C VAL A 177 -9.41 -19.45 6.84
N CYS A 178 -8.78 -20.63 7.01
CA CYS A 178 -8.02 -20.95 8.21
C CYS A 178 -6.68 -20.20 8.24
N LYS A 179 -6.03 -20.05 7.08
CA LYS A 179 -4.73 -19.42 6.99
C LYS A 179 -4.80 -17.89 6.89
N ASP A 180 -5.72 -17.37 6.09
CA ASP A 180 -5.71 -15.96 5.71
C ASP A 180 -6.71 -15.13 6.51
N LEU A 181 -7.76 -15.73 7.08
CA LEU A 181 -8.75 -15.04 7.90
C LEU A 181 -8.59 -15.30 9.40
N SER A 182 -7.59 -16.09 9.80
CA SER A 182 -7.31 -16.31 11.21
C SER A 182 -6.66 -15.09 11.89
N VAL A 183 -7.01 -14.94 13.15
CA VAL A 183 -6.37 -14.03 14.11
C VAL A 183 -5.61 -14.85 15.14
N VAL A 184 -4.63 -14.22 15.78
CA VAL A 184 -3.89 -14.83 16.89
C VAL A 184 -4.48 -14.29 18.18
N ASP A 185 -4.86 -15.18 19.09
CA ASP A 185 -5.35 -14.80 20.42
C ASP A 185 -4.20 -14.43 21.37
N GLU A 186 -4.52 -14.16 22.64
CA GLU A 186 -3.53 -13.72 23.64
C GLU A 186 -2.59 -14.83 24.09
N LEU A 187 -2.96 -16.10 23.84
CA LEU A 187 -2.14 -17.28 24.14
C LEU A 187 -1.25 -17.69 22.97
N GLY A 188 -1.26 -16.93 21.86
CA GLY A 188 -0.50 -17.24 20.66
C GLY A 188 -1.16 -18.29 19.75
N SER A 189 -2.39 -18.70 20.04
CA SER A 189 -3.12 -19.67 19.22
C SER A 189 -3.78 -18.99 18.02
N ARG A 190 -3.62 -19.59 16.84
CA ARG A 190 -4.24 -19.13 15.60
C ARG A 190 -5.67 -19.66 15.51
N LYS A 191 -6.66 -18.76 15.45
CA LYS A 191 -8.08 -19.09 15.43
C LYS A 191 -8.82 -18.25 14.39
N VAL A 192 -9.86 -18.81 13.79
CA VAL A 192 -10.78 -18.03 12.94
C VAL A 192 -11.84 -17.44 13.85
N ALA A 193 -11.91 -16.11 13.91
CA ALA A 193 -12.95 -15.44 14.67
C ALA A 193 -14.29 -15.64 13.95
N LEU A 194 -15.38 -15.86 14.69
CA LEU A 194 -16.71 -15.83 14.10
C LEU A 194 -17.18 -14.37 13.96
N GLY A 195 -18.05 -14.13 12.99
CA GLY A 195 -18.63 -12.81 12.73
C GLY A 195 -18.27 -12.24 11.36
N GLN A 196 -18.33 -10.92 11.25
CA GLN A 196 -18.18 -10.23 9.97
C GLN A 196 -16.71 -9.91 9.66
N TYR A 197 -16.27 -10.39 8.50
CA TYR A 197 -15.02 -10.02 7.85
C TYR A 197 -15.30 -9.09 6.69
N VAL A 198 -14.42 -8.12 6.48
CA VAL A 198 -14.46 -7.25 5.30
C VAL A 198 -13.24 -7.50 4.44
N LEU A 199 -13.46 -8.11 3.27
CA LEU A 199 -12.46 -8.18 2.21
C LEU A 199 -12.48 -6.87 1.42
N HIS A 200 -11.32 -6.30 1.13
CA HIS A 200 -11.27 -5.03 0.42
C HIS A 200 -10.05 -4.83 -0.49
N VAL A 201 -10.31 -4.16 -1.61
CA VAL A 201 -9.33 -3.75 -2.63
C VAL A 201 -9.55 -2.26 -2.90
N GLY A 202 -8.62 -1.42 -2.48
CA GLY A 202 -8.83 0.04 -2.51
C GLY A 202 -10.11 0.42 -1.73
N ASN A 203 -11.06 1.06 -2.42
CA ASN A 203 -12.35 1.47 -1.84
C ASN A 203 -13.44 0.41 -1.97
N LEU A 204 -13.21 -0.65 -2.74
CA LEU A 204 -14.16 -1.73 -2.94
C LEU A 204 -14.13 -2.65 -1.73
N LYS A 205 -15.31 -2.91 -1.14
CA LYS A 205 -15.47 -3.74 0.05
C LYS A 205 -16.47 -4.86 -0.20
N HIS A 206 -16.22 -6.01 0.39
CA HIS A 206 -17.09 -7.17 0.39
C HIS A 206 -17.14 -7.75 1.80
N THR A 207 -18.35 -7.97 2.32
CA THR A 207 -18.53 -8.51 3.66
C THR A 207 -18.80 -10.01 3.58
N LEU A 208 -18.03 -10.78 4.34
CA LEU A 208 -18.22 -12.21 4.56
C LEU A 208 -18.65 -12.42 6.02
N SER A 209 -19.67 -13.23 6.26
CA SER A 209 -20.04 -13.63 7.63
C SER A 209 -19.63 -15.09 7.86
N LEU A 210 -18.79 -15.33 8.86
CA LEU A 210 -18.44 -16.66 9.33
C LEU A 210 -19.29 -17.02 10.55
N ARG A 211 -19.98 -18.15 10.47
CA ARG A 211 -20.86 -18.71 11.49
C ARG A 211 -20.60 -20.21 11.60
N ILE A 212 -20.94 -20.81 12.74
CA ILE A 212 -21.00 -22.27 12.94
C ILE A 212 -22.36 -22.74 12.44
#